data_AF-A0A9E0MES0-F1
#
_entry.id   AF-A0A9E0MES0-F1
#
_cell.length_a   1.000
_cell.length_b   1.000
_cell.length_c   1.000
_cell.angle_alpha   90.00
_cell.angle_beta   90.00
_cell.angle_gamma   90.00
#
_symmetry.space_group_name_H-M   'P 1'
#
loop_
_entity.id
_entity.type
_entity.pdbx_description
1 polymer ?
#
loop_
_entity_poly.entity_id
_entity_poly.type
_entity_poly.pdbx_seq_one_letter_code
_entity_poly.pdbx_strand_id
1 'polypeptide(L)' 'MKKFLSSLLAIAMALGFGFAQAQEQTKSPQQNKMAMCNKQAVGKSGDERKGFMKTCLSAKKEAQQSKS' A
#
# COMPACT_ATOMS: atom_id res chain seq x y z
N MET A 1 -44.04 20.16 -2.04
CA MET A 1 -43.44 19.49 -0.85
C MET A 1 -43.53 17.96 -0.97
N LYS A 2 -43.04 17.35 -2.06
CA LYS A 2 -43.11 15.89 -2.26
C LYS A 2 -41.83 15.31 -2.90
N LYS A 3 -40.81 16.16 -3.06
CA LYS A 3 -39.52 15.82 -3.69
C LYS A 3 -38.39 15.65 -2.67
N PHE A 4 -38.66 15.91 -1.39
CA PHE A 4 -37.69 15.78 -0.31
C PHE A 4 -37.81 14.46 0.48
N LEU A 5 -38.83 13.64 0.21
CA LEU A 5 -39.04 12.38 0.92
C LEU A 5 -38.27 11.20 0.32
N SER A 6 -37.73 11.32 -0.90
CA SER A 6 -36.93 10.26 -1.55
C SER A 6 -35.42 10.33 -1.24
N SER A 7 -34.95 11.38 -0.55
CA SER A 7 -33.52 11.56 -0.26
C SER A 7 -33.08 10.96 1.09
N LEU A 8 -34.01 10.52 1.94
CA LEU A 8 -33.69 10.02 3.29
C LEU A 8 -33.50 8.50 3.38
N LEU A 9 -33.76 7.74 2.30
CA LEU A 9 -33.58 6.28 2.31
C LEU A 9 -32.20 5.82 1.80
N ALA A 10 -31.41 6.69 1.17
CA ALA A 10 -30.08 6.34 0.64
C ALA A 10 -28.94 6.43 1.67
N ILE A 11 -29.21 6.91 2.89
CA ILE A 11 -28.19 7.09 3.94
C ILE A 11 -28.06 5.84 4.84
N ALA A 12 -28.92 4.82 4.68
CA ALA A 12 -28.91 3.61 5.50
C ALA A 12 -28.04 2.46 4.93
N MET A 13 -27.50 2.58 3.71
CA MET A 13 -26.68 1.54 3.05
C MET A 13 -25.18 1.87 3.01
N ALA A 14 -24.68 2.64 3.98
CA ALA A 14 -23.27 2.99 4.10
C ALA A 14 -22.60 2.45 5.39
N LEU A 15 -23.33 1.70 6.23
CA LEU A 15 -22.84 1.28 7.57
C LEU A 15 -22.65 -0.24 7.73
N GLY A 16 -22.67 -1.02 6.65
CA GLY A 16 -22.46 -2.47 6.74
C GLY A 16 -21.64 -2.97 5.58
N PHE A 17 -20.31 -2.97 5.75
CA PHE A 17 -19.29 -3.89 5.19
C PHE A 17 -17.88 -3.26 5.36
N GLY A 18 -17.64 -2.66 6.51
CA GLY A 18 -16.28 -2.39 7.00
C GLY A 18 -15.76 -3.61 7.74
N PHE A 19 -15.65 -4.77 7.08
CA PHE A 19 -14.80 -5.82 7.60
C PHE A 19 -13.38 -5.25 7.55
N ALA A 20 -12.90 -4.82 8.72
CA ALA A 20 -11.50 -4.66 8.98
C ALA A 20 -10.83 -5.98 8.61
N GLN A 21 -10.31 -6.04 7.39
CA GLN A 21 -9.32 -7.02 6.99
C GLN A 21 -8.06 -6.67 7.78
N ALA A 22 -8.04 -7.03 9.06
CA ALA A 22 -6.81 -7.41 9.75
C ALA A 22 -6.35 -8.74 9.14
N GLN A 23 -6.05 -8.69 7.84
CA GLN A 23 -5.27 -9.70 7.17
C GLN A 23 -3.89 -9.56 7.78
N GLU A 24 -3.49 -10.53 8.59
CA GLU A 24 -2.10 -10.74 8.95
C GLU A 24 -1.36 -11.06 7.65
N GLN A 25 -1.06 -10.02 6.87
CA GLN A 25 -0.40 -10.14 5.58
C GLN A 25 1.05 -10.49 5.88
N THR A 26 1.35 -11.78 5.80
CA THR A 26 2.69 -12.28 5.47
C THR A 26 3.13 -11.55 4.21
N LYS A 27 3.84 -10.42 4.41
CA LYS A 27 4.28 -9.56 3.31
C LYS A 27 5.04 -10.42 2.34
N SER A 28 4.58 -10.46 1.09
CA SER A 28 5.27 -11.25 0.08
C SER A 28 6.74 -10.80 -0.01
N PRO A 29 7.67 -11.68 -0.38
CA PRO A 29 9.08 -11.30 -0.56
C PRO A 29 9.26 -10.05 -1.44
N GLN A 30 8.34 -9.86 -2.39
CA GLN A 30 8.29 -8.71 -3.29
C GLN A 30 7.85 -7.42 -2.58
N GLN A 31 6.88 -7.49 -1.68
CA GLN A 31 6.46 -6.36 -0.84
C GLN A 31 7.56 -5.96 0.16
N ASN A 32 8.25 -6.93 0.77
CA ASN A 32 9.39 -6.64 1.65
C ASN A 32 10.53 -5.93 0.91
N LYS A 33 10.86 -6.41 -0.30
CA LYS A 33 11.86 -5.77 -1.15
C LYS A 33 11.49 -4.34 -1.51
N MET A 34 10.24 -4.11 -1.89
CA MET A 34 9.76 -2.76 -2.21
C MET A 34 9.83 -1.83 -1.00
N ALA A 35 9.48 -2.31 0.19
CA ALA A 35 9.58 -1.53 1.41
C ALA A 35 11.03 -1.14 1.72
N MET A 36 11.98 -2.06 1.56
CA MET A 36 13.41 -1.80 1.72
C MET A 36 13.94 -0.79 0.70
N CYS A 37 13.60 -0.96 -0.58
CA CYS A 37 13.99 0.00 -1.62
C CYS A 37 13.42 1.40 -1.36
N ASN A 38 12.18 1.50 -0.88
CA ASN A 38 11.62 2.81 -0.52
C ASN A 38 12.31 3.44 0.69
N LYS A 39 12.69 2.65 1.71
CA LYS A 39 13.47 3.13 2.86
C LYS A 39 14.85 3.65 2.46
N GLN A 40 15.50 3.01 1.48
CA GLN A 40 16.81 3.46 0.99
C GLN A 40 16.73 4.61 -0.02
N ALA A 41 15.54 4.88 -0.57
CA ALA A 41 15.32 6.00 -1.49
C ALA A 41 15.10 7.35 -0.77
N VAL A 42 15.29 7.42 0.55
CA VAL A 42 15.18 8.67 1.31
C VAL A 42 16.17 9.70 0.76
N GLY A 43 15.69 10.93 0.55
CA GLY A 43 16.48 12.01 -0.04
C GLY A 43 16.61 11.96 -1.57
N LYS A 44 16.07 10.91 -2.22
CA LYS A 44 16.04 10.79 -3.68
C LYS A 44 14.69 11.22 -4.23
N SER A 45 14.69 12.05 -5.27
CA SER A 45 13.48 12.52 -5.96
C SER A 45 13.64 12.49 -7.47
N GLY A 46 12.52 12.59 -8.20
CA GLY A 46 12.53 12.63 -9.66
C GLY A 46 13.17 11.39 -10.29
N ASP A 47 14.00 11.60 -11.30
CA ASP A 47 14.62 10.53 -12.06
C ASP A 47 15.66 9.76 -11.25
N GLU A 48 16.29 10.40 -10.26
CA GLU A 48 17.24 9.72 -9.36
C GLU A 48 16.54 8.63 -8.54
N ARG A 49 15.35 8.92 -8.00
CA ARG A 49 14.56 7.91 -7.28
C ARG A 49 14.11 6.79 -8.20
N LYS A 50 13.70 7.11 -9.44
CA LYS A 50 13.25 6.09 -10.41
C LYS A 50 14.39 5.16 -10.80
N GLY A 51 15.58 5.71 -11.10
CA GLY A 51 16.77 4.94 -11.41
C GLY A 51 17.17 4.03 -10.25
N PHE A 52 17.23 4.60 -9.04
CA PHE A 52 17.52 3.84 -7.83
C PHE A 52 16.51 2.71 -7.59
N MET A 53 15.21 3.00 -7.73
CA MET A 53 14.15 2.01 -7.51
C MET A 53 14.23 0.88 -8.54
N LYS A 54 14.50 1.18 -9.81
CA LYS A 54 14.69 0.17 -10.86
C LYS A 54 15.86 -0.74 -10.51
N THR A 55 17.02 -0.18 -10.20
CA THR A 55 18.21 -0.95 -9.83
C THR A 55 17.96 -1.80 -8.58
N CYS A 56 17.38 -1.21 -7.52
CA CYS A 56 17.09 -1.90 -6.27
C CYS A 56 16.08 -3.05 -6.45
N LEU A 57 15.02 -2.83 -7.23
CA LEU A 57 14.00 -3.85 -7.51
C LEU A 57 14.49 -4.92 -8.48
N SER A 58 15.47 -4.63 -9.33
CA SER A 58 16.10 -5.58 -10.26
C SER A 58 17.21 -6.43 -9.63
N ALA A 59 17.88 -5.95 -8.57
CA ALA A 59 18.94 -6.70 -7.89
C ALA A 59 18.37 -7.93 -7.16
N LYS A 60 18.59 -9.14 -7.69
CA LYS A 60 17.91 -10.37 -7.23
C LYS A 60 18.54 -11.05 -6.00
N LYS A 61 19.57 -10.47 -5.39
CA LYS A 61 20.21 -10.87 -4.12
C LYS A 61 20.75 -9.57 -3.52
N GLU A 62 20.49 -9.16 -2.28
CA GLU A 62 21.10 -9.65 -1.03
C GLU A 62 20.30 -9.17 0.21
N ALA A 63 18.98 -8.98 0.11
CA ALA A 63 18.16 -8.60 1.28
C ALA A 63 17.61 -9.83 2.02
N GLN A 64 18.50 -10.73 2.41
CA GLN A 64 18.27 -11.75 3.44
C GLN A 64 19.39 -11.62 4.48
N GLN A 65 19.34 -10.58 5.31
CA GLN A 65 20.10 -10.58 6.56
C GLN A 65 19.43 -9.66 7.56
N SER A 66 19.27 -10.14 8.79
CA SER A 66 18.62 -9.53 9.96
C SER A 66 17.10 -9.66 10.07
N LYS A 67 16.65 -10.90 10.33
CA LYS A 67 15.80 -11.13 11.51
C LYS A 67 15.95 -12.58 11.97
N SER A 68 16.66 -12.77 13.09
CA SER A 68 16.44 -13.91 13.99
C SER A 68 14.99 -13.94 14.46
#